data_AF-A0A843KD27-F1
#
_entry.id   AF-A0A843KD27-F1
#
_cell.length_a   1.000
_cell.length_b   1.000
_cell.length_c   1.000
_cell.angle_alpha   90.00
_cell.angle_beta   90.00
_cell.angle_gamma   90.00
#
_symmetry.space_group_name_H-M   'P 1'
#
loop_
_entity.id
_entity.type
_entity.pdbx_description
1 polymer ?
#
loop_
_entity_poly.entity_id
_entity_poly.type
_entity_poly.pdbx_seq_one_letter_code
_entity_poly.pdbx_strand_id
1 'polypeptide(L)'
;MDIVAIDISGRHSVKGRYKMVCAVLSARVSPNFIEKVHSVRLVPRIAEALDLNVIADLISDACLCLPGTIVAEQGDLYNLEVWRAQSILGRDFKYPETIAERTAIELAHHISLAGRRLIVEPDDE
;
A
#
# COMPACT_ATOMS: atom_id res chain seq x y z
N MET A 1 -9.83 -4.08 15.79
CA MET A 1 -10.03 -2.80 15.06
C MET A 1 -10.04 -3.06 13.57
N ASP A 2 -10.66 -2.19 12.77
CA ASP A 2 -10.64 -2.31 11.31
C ASP A 2 -9.48 -1.47 10.73
N ILE A 3 -8.67 -2.09 9.87
CA ILE A 3 -7.49 -1.49 9.23
C ILE A 3 -7.54 -1.64 7.72
N VAL A 4 -6.73 -0.82 7.06
CA VAL A 4 -6.42 -0.89 5.63
C VAL A 4 -4.91 -0.98 5.50
N ALA A 5 -4.38 -2.20 5.41
CA ALA A 5 -2.95 -2.42 5.21
C ALA A 5 -2.62 -2.24 3.72
N ILE A 6 -1.53 -1.52 3.43
CA ILE A 6 -1.11 -1.22 2.05
C ILE A 6 0.36 -1.57 1.82
N ASP A 7 0.70 -1.84 0.57
CA ASP A 7 2.07 -1.88 0.07
C ASP A 7 2.08 -1.45 -1.41
N ILE A 8 3.17 -0.82 -1.85
CA ILE A 8 3.37 -0.43 -3.25
C ILE A 8 4.65 -1.09 -3.80
N SER A 9 4.45 -1.99 -4.76
CA SER A 9 5.55 -2.54 -5.57
C SER A 9 5.82 -1.67 -6.80
N GLY A 10 7.03 -1.76 -7.35
CA GLY A 10 7.38 -1.12 -8.62
C GLY A 10 7.76 0.35 -8.55
N ARG A 11 8.23 0.80 -7.38
CA ARG A 11 8.75 2.15 -7.13
C ARG A 11 10.15 2.42 -7.72
N HIS A 12 10.63 1.55 -8.60
CA HIS A 12 11.86 1.76 -9.37
C HIS A 12 11.55 1.93 -10.85
N SER A 13 12.33 2.79 -11.50
CA SER A 13 12.19 3.05 -12.93
C SER A 13 12.68 1.85 -13.74
N VAL A 14 11.88 1.47 -14.73
CA VAL A 14 12.18 0.45 -15.73
C VAL A 14 11.94 1.09 -17.09
N LYS A 15 13.00 1.19 -17.91
CA LYS A 15 12.96 1.89 -19.21
C LYS A 15 12.36 3.32 -19.14
N GLY A 16 12.66 4.04 -18.05
CA GLY A 16 12.16 5.41 -17.84
C GLY A 16 10.72 5.51 -17.34
N ARG A 17 10.08 4.39 -16.95
CA ARG A 17 8.71 4.37 -16.41
C ARG A 17 8.63 3.61 -15.09
N TYR A 18 7.72 4.03 -14.24
CA TYR A 18 7.38 3.38 -12.98
C TYR A 18 6.11 2.56 -13.18
N LYS A 19 6.23 1.24 -13.26
CA LYS A 19 5.09 0.31 -13.32
C LYS A 19 4.78 -0.17 -11.91
N MET A 20 3.92 0.58 -11.23
CA MET A 20 3.56 0.37 -9.83
C MET A 20 2.28 -0.43 -9.69
N VAL A 21 2.19 -1.16 -8.56
CA VAL A 21 0.94 -1.77 -8.11
C VAL A 21 0.79 -1.48 -6.62
N CYS A 22 -0.28 -0.81 -6.24
CA CYS A 22 -0.70 -0.69 -4.85
C CYS A 22 -1.63 -1.84 -4.51
N ALA A 23 -1.24 -2.66 -3.54
CA ALA A 23 -2.13 -3.65 -2.94
C ALA A 23 -2.72 -3.09 -1.66
N VAL A 24 -4.00 -3.41 -1.45
CA VAL A 24 -4.74 -3.01 -0.26
C VAL A 24 -5.44 -4.22 0.35
N LEU A 25 -5.21 -4.45 1.64
CA LEU A 25 -5.88 -5.45 2.45
C LEU A 25 -6.74 -4.74 3.50
N SER A 26 -8.07 -4.74 3.31
CA SER A 26 -9.00 -4.29 4.35
C SER A 26 -9.34 -5.46 5.26
N ALA A 27 -9.09 -5.30 6.55
CA ALA A 27 -9.24 -6.38 7.51
C ALA A 27 -9.64 -5.89 8.90
N ARG A 28 -10.31 -6.77 9.65
CA ARG A 28 -10.45 -6.66 11.10
C ARG A 28 -9.31 -7.42 11.78
N VAL A 29 -8.66 -6.78 12.74
CA VAL A 29 -7.51 -7.34 13.46
C VAL A 29 -7.68 -7.23 14.97
N SER A 30 -7.17 -8.24 15.68
CA SER A 30 -6.75 -8.16 17.07
C SER A 30 -5.23 -7.88 17.10
N PRO A 31 -4.58 -7.64 18.26
CA PRO A 31 -3.13 -7.40 18.26
C PRO A 31 -2.29 -8.55 17.69
N ASN A 32 -2.75 -9.79 17.81
CA ASN A 32 -1.93 -10.97 17.50
C ASN A 32 -2.34 -11.69 16.21
N PHE A 33 -3.53 -11.45 15.67
CA PHE A 33 -3.99 -12.12 14.46
C PHE A 33 -5.04 -11.30 13.69
N ILE A 34 -5.14 -11.59 12.40
CA ILE A 34 -6.20 -11.10 11.53
C ILE A 34 -7.47 -11.89 11.83
N GLU A 35 -8.52 -11.23 12.31
CA GLU A 35 -9.80 -11.85 12.63
C GLU A 35 -10.61 -12.15 11.37
N LYS A 36 -10.59 -11.20 10.43
CA LYS A 36 -11.36 -11.28 9.19
C LYS A 36 -10.73 -10.41 8.11
N VAL A 37 -10.59 -10.94 6.91
CA VAL A 37 -10.31 -10.14 5.71
C VAL A 37 -11.65 -9.74 5.08
N HIS A 38 -11.85 -8.45 4.87
CA HIS A 38 -13.06 -7.91 4.24
C HIS A 38 -12.90 -7.82 2.72
N SER A 39 -11.76 -7.32 2.25
CA SER A 39 -11.48 -7.22 0.82
C SER A 39 -9.99 -7.09 0.55
N VAL A 40 -9.58 -7.55 -0.64
CA VAL A 40 -8.26 -7.28 -1.23
C VAL A 40 -8.48 -6.48 -2.52
N ARG A 41 -7.68 -5.43 -2.74
CA ARG A 41 -7.66 -4.65 -3.99
C ARG A 41 -6.25 -4.57 -4.52
N LEU A 42 -6.12 -4.55 -5.85
CA LEU A 42 -4.88 -4.28 -6.56
C LEU A 42 -5.15 -3.14 -7.54
N VAL A 43 -4.41 -2.05 -7.41
CA VAL A 43 -4.54 -0.88 -8.28
C VAL A 43 -3.21 -0.64 -8.98
N PRO A 44 -3.12 -0.91 -10.30
CA PRO A 44 -1.93 -0.62 -11.08
C PRO A 44 -1.84 0.87 -11.43
N ARG A 45 -0.62 1.37 -11.57
CA ARG A 45 -0.33 2.73 -12.04
C ARG A 45 0.95 2.74 -12.87
N ILE A 46 0.91 3.41 -14.02
CA ILE A 46 2.11 3.73 -14.80
C ILE A 46 2.36 5.23 -14.64
N ALA A 47 3.59 5.59 -14.30
CA ALA A 47 4.02 6.99 -14.17
C ALA A 47 5.39 7.21 -14.84
N GLU A 48 5.64 8.41 -15.34
CA GLU A 48 6.93 8.80 -15.92
C GLU A 48 7.91 9.36 -14.88
N ALA A 49 7.39 9.85 -13.75
CA ALA A 49 8.14 10.31 -12.60
C ALA A 49 7.54 9.74 -11.32
N LEU A 50 8.37 9.66 -10.27
CA LEU A 50 7.94 9.21 -8.95
C LEU A 50 8.17 10.32 -7.94
N ASP A 51 7.08 10.90 -7.45
CA ASP A 51 7.07 11.82 -6.33
C ASP A 51 6.01 11.41 -5.29
N LEU A 52 6.00 12.14 -4.18
CA LEU A 52 5.09 11.88 -3.07
C LEU A 52 3.62 12.06 -3.43
N ASN A 53 3.29 12.97 -4.37
CA ASN A 53 1.90 13.19 -4.78
C ASN A 53 1.39 11.99 -5.58
N VAL A 54 2.20 11.46 -6.51
CA VAL A 54 1.86 10.25 -7.27
C VAL A 54 1.59 9.06 -6.34
N ILE A 55 2.41 8.90 -5.30
CA ILE A 55 2.21 7.86 -4.27
C ILE A 55 0.93 8.10 -3.46
N ALA A 56 0.72 9.34 -2.99
CA ALA A 56 -0.45 9.69 -2.18
C ALA A 56 -1.77 9.52 -2.96
N ASP A 57 -1.80 9.92 -4.23
CA ASP A 57 -2.94 9.76 -5.12
C ASP A 57 -3.24 8.27 -5.36
N LEU A 58 -2.20 7.48 -5.62
CA LEU A 58 -2.35 6.03 -5.79
C LEU A 58 -2.93 5.36 -4.54
N ILE A 59 -2.44 5.73 -3.34
CA ILE A 59 -2.96 5.22 -2.07
C ILE A 59 -4.42 5.64 -1.88
N SER A 60 -4.72 6.91 -2.16
CA SER A 60 -6.08 7.46 -2.02
C SER A 60 -7.08 6.74 -2.91
N ASP A 61 -6.73 6.53 -4.18
CA ASP A 61 -7.53 5.78 -5.15
C ASP A 61 -7.73 4.33 -4.69
N ALA A 62 -6.67 3.65 -4.25
CA ALA A 62 -6.75 2.26 -3.83
C ALA A 62 -7.57 2.07 -2.55
N CYS A 63 -7.49 3.02 -1.63
CA CYS A 63 -8.18 3.01 -0.34
C CYS A 63 -9.60 3.61 -0.40
N LEU A 64 -10.06 4.06 -1.57
CA LEU A 64 -11.35 4.76 -1.72
C LEU A 64 -12.51 3.92 -1.16
N CYS A 65 -13.34 4.55 -0.32
CA CYS A 65 -14.49 3.92 0.35
C CYS A 65 -14.17 2.72 1.26
N LEU A 66 -12.90 2.45 1.60
CA LEU A 66 -12.55 1.43 2.59
C LEU A 66 -12.50 2.06 3.99
N PRO A 67 -13.26 1.56 4.99
CA PRO A 67 -13.18 2.06 6.35
C PRO A 67 -11.92 1.58 7.08
N GLY A 68 -11.54 2.28 8.15
CA GLY A 68 -10.43 1.89 9.02
C GLY A 68 -9.17 2.76 8.87
N THR A 69 -8.21 2.55 9.77
CA THR A 69 -6.92 3.23 9.78
C THR A 69 -6.00 2.64 8.71
N ILE A 70 -5.34 3.50 7.93
CA ILE A 70 -4.32 3.06 6.97
C ILE A 70 -3.07 2.64 7.74
N VAL A 71 -2.52 1.48 7.41
CA VAL A 71 -1.26 0.99 7.96
C VAL A 71 -0.32 0.63 6.82
N ALA A 72 0.90 1.16 6.86
CA ALA A 72 1.92 0.94 5.82
C ALA A 72 3.31 0.79 6.46
N GLU A 73 4.31 0.34 5.69
CA GLU A 73 5.69 0.40 6.14
C GLU A 73 6.24 1.83 6.09
N GLN A 74 7.25 2.13 6.91
CA GLN A 74 7.89 3.45 6.93
C GLN A 74 8.42 3.86 5.54
N GLY A 75 8.97 2.90 4.81
CA GLY A 75 9.50 3.12 3.47
C GLY A 75 8.43 3.48 2.43
N ASP A 76 7.16 3.14 2.62
CA ASP A 76 6.09 3.38 1.63
C ASP A 76 5.78 4.86 1.41
N LEU A 77 5.95 5.65 2.47
CA LEU A 77 5.75 7.09 2.47
C LEU A 77 7.06 7.83 2.76
N TYR A 78 8.19 7.35 2.24
CA TYR A 78 9.50 8.02 2.38
C TYR A 78 9.91 8.37 3.82
N ASN A 79 9.54 7.53 4.79
CA ASN A 79 9.80 7.73 6.23
C ASN A 79 9.22 9.03 6.80
N LEU A 80 8.10 9.50 6.26
CA LEU A 80 7.39 10.67 6.79
C LEU A 80 6.93 10.43 8.24
N GLU A 81 6.83 11.51 9.01
CA GLU A 81 6.17 11.44 10.32
C GLU A 81 4.67 11.17 10.16
N VAL A 82 4.08 10.45 11.12
CA VAL A 82 2.67 10.00 11.09
C VAL A 82 1.71 11.16 10.80
N TRP A 83 1.85 12.28 11.49
CA TRP A 83 0.96 13.45 11.30
C TRP A 83 1.03 14.02 9.88
N ARG A 84 2.20 13.95 9.24
CA ARG A 84 2.40 14.46 7.88
C ARG A 84 1.79 13.51 6.85
N ALA A 85 1.94 12.20 7.05
CA ALA A 85 1.24 11.19 6.25
C ALA A 85 -0.29 11.32 6.39
N GLN A 86 -0.81 11.49 7.61
CA GLN A 86 -2.24 11.73 7.85
C GLN A 86 -2.74 12.97 7.12
N SER A 87 -1.99 14.08 7.19
CA SER A 87 -2.37 15.33 6.52
C SER A 87 -2.42 15.19 5.00
N ILE A 88 -1.51 14.41 4.40
CA ILE A 88 -1.46 14.18 2.95
C ILE A 88 -2.59 13.26 2.50
N LEU A 89 -2.81 12.16 3.23
CA LEU A 89 -3.82 11.16 2.89
C LEU A 89 -5.24 11.58 3.27
N GLY A 90 -5.40 12.62 4.11
CA GLY A 90 -6.69 13.06 4.63
C GLY A 90 -7.39 11.99 5.48
N ARG A 91 -6.64 11.06 6.07
CA ARG A 91 -7.13 9.86 6.75
C ARG A 91 -6.27 9.49 7.94
N ASP A 92 -6.86 8.73 8.87
CA ASP A 92 -6.10 8.11 9.94
C ASP A 92 -5.05 7.16 9.37
N PHE A 93 -3.82 7.34 9.84
CA PHE A 93 -2.65 6.61 9.39
C PHE A 93 -1.78 6.29 10.61
N LYS A 94 -1.15 5.11 10.59
CA LYS A 94 -0.14 4.71 11.57
C LYS A 94 0.88 3.77 10.95
N TYR A 95 2.04 3.68 11.59
CA TYR A 95 2.99 2.58 11.36
C TYR A 95 2.60 1.36 12.20
N PRO A 96 3.01 0.13 11.79
CA PRO A 96 2.62 -1.08 12.49
C PRO A 96 3.25 -1.19 13.88
N GLU A 97 2.39 -1.43 14.87
CA GLU A 97 2.70 -1.61 16.29
C GLU A 97 2.41 -3.04 16.75
N THR A 98 1.54 -3.76 16.05
CA THR A 98 1.08 -5.10 16.45
C THR A 98 1.52 -6.19 15.45
N ILE A 99 1.47 -7.45 15.86
CA ILE A 99 1.81 -8.59 14.99
C ILE A 99 0.83 -8.67 13.83
N ALA A 100 -0.47 -8.53 14.11
CA ALA A 100 -1.49 -8.61 13.06
C ALA A 100 -1.36 -7.52 12.00
N GLU A 101 -0.98 -6.29 12.40
CA GLU A 101 -0.72 -5.19 11.47
C GLU A 101 0.48 -5.49 10.56
N ARG A 102 1.58 -6.02 11.12
CA ARG A 102 2.75 -6.44 10.33
C ARG A 102 2.39 -7.56 9.35
N THR A 103 1.69 -8.59 9.83
CA THR A 103 1.23 -9.69 8.96
C THR A 103 0.30 -9.19 7.85
N ALA A 104 -0.58 -8.23 8.15
CA ALA A 104 -1.46 -7.64 7.14
C ALA A 104 -0.67 -6.88 6.06
N ILE A 105 0.40 -6.18 6.45
CA ILE A 105 1.29 -5.50 5.49
C ILE A 105 2.11 -6.53 4.68
N GLU A 106 2.66 -7.58 5.31
CA GLU A 106 3.37 -8.65 4.59
C GLU A 106 2.48 -9.33 3.53
N LEU A 107 1.20 -9.54 3.85
CA LEU A 107 0.23 -10.02 2.87
C LEU A 107 0.05 -9.03 1.73
N ALA A 108 -0.13 -7.73 2.02
CA ALA A 108 -0.21 -6.70 1.00
C ALA A 108 1.04 -6.64 0.12
N HIS A 109 2.23 -6.81 0.71
CA HIS A 109 3.52 -6.87 0.02
C HIS A 109 3.60 -8.04 -0.97
N HIS A 110 3.21 -9.25 -0.56
CA HIS A 110 3.18 -10.38 -1.48
C HIS A 110 2.16 -10.19 -2.60
N ILE A 111 1.00 -9.60 -2.30
CA ILE A 111 -0.05 -9.31 -3.28
C ILE A 111 0.42 -8.25 -4.29
N SER A 112 1.07 -7.17 -3.85
CA SER A 112 1.56 -6.11 -4.73
C SER A 112 2.66 -6.63 -5.65
N LEU A 113 3.58 -7.45 -5.13
CA LEU A 113 4.66 -8.07 -5.89
C LEU A 113 4.11 -9.05 -6.94
N ALA A 114 3.16 -9.90 -6.55
CA ALA A 114 2.50 -10.82 -7.47
C ALA A 114 1.72 -10.05 -8.55
N GLY A 115 0.95 -9.03 -8.16
CA GLY A 115 0.22 -8.17 -9.09
C GLY A 115 1.13 -7.44 -10.06
N ARG A 116 2.28 -6.95 -9.59
CA ARG A 116 3.27 -6.31 -10.45
C ARG A 116 3.80 -7.28 -11.51
N ARG A 117 4.11 -8.52 -11.15
CA ARG A 117 4.57 -9.54 -12.10
C ARG A 117 3.55 -9.85 -13.21
N LEU A 118 2.26 -9.56 -12.99
CA LEU A 118 1.23 -9.73 -14.02
C LEU A 118 1.20 -8.59 -15.06
N ILE A 119 1.75 -7.42 -14.72
CA ILE A 119 1.72 -6.22 -15.59
C ILE A 119 3.09 -5.83 -16.16
N VAL A 120 4.15 -6.50 -15.70
CA VAL A 120 5.51 -6.35 -16.22
C VAL A 120 5.70 -7.43 -17.28
N GLU A 121 6.10 -7.03 -18.49
CA GLU A 121 6.37 -7.97 -19.59
C GLU A 121 7.77 -8.57 -19.41
N PRO A 122 8.06 -9.76 -19.97
CA PRO A 122 9.38 -10.39 -19.87
C PRO A 122 10.52 -9.50 -20.38
N ASP A 123 10.23 -8.61 -21.32
CA ASP A 123 11.22 -7.71 -21.92
C ASP A 123 11.53 -6.48 -21.05
N ASP A 124 10.82 -6.29 -19.93
CA ASP A 124 11.03 -5.17 -19.00
C ASP A 124 12.10 -5.44 -17.92
N GLU A 125 12.62 -6.67 -17.80
CA GLU A 125 13.76 -7.01 -16.92
C GLU A 125 15.12 -6.74 -17.60
#